data_AF-A0A8B6G2W6-F1
#
_entry.id   AF-A0A8B6G2W6-F1
#
_cell.length_a   1.000
_cell.length_b   1.000
_cell.length_c   1.000
_cell.angle_alpha   90.00
_cell.angle_beta   90.00
_cell.angle_gamma   90.00
#
_symmetry.space_group_name_H-M   'P 1'
#
loop_
_entity.id
_entity.type
_entity.pdbx_description
1 polymer ?
#
loop_
_entity_poly.entity_id
_entity_poly.type
_entity_poly.pdbx_seq_one_letter_code
_entity_poly.pdbx_strand_id
1 'polypeptide(L)'
;MKCFTYVMFLVLFPLFWSSAQSKDCCSNNKLMRSIKYQFNLMNPDECGSETSDRVKSAFSAKLHKHLSKVTQHTKIIFGTVITNTGDAYDKTTGVFTSPRDGTFYFSWTMYTNAGGSCPTELVHNGNPVGLANHTWNAGSKGNHSSTQSGVLSLKKHDKIWIRMERTGGGNCYAGEWTSFNGFEI
;
A
#
# COMPACT_ATOMS: atom_id res chain seq x y z
N MET A 1 -52.99 35.89 -28.38
CA MET A 1 -53.33 37.18 -29.03
C MET A 1 -52.61 37.25 -30.37
N LYS A 2 -53.32 37.50 -31.49
CA LYS A 2 -52.84 37.92 -32.85
C LYS A 2 -51.65 37.11 -33.45
N CYS A 3 -51.73 36.30 -34.51
CA CYS A 3 -52.61 36.21 -35.70
C CYS A 3 -52.49 37.39 -36.70
N PHE A 4 -51.68 37.18 -37.75
CA PHE A 4 -51.54 37.88 -39.03
C PHE A 4 -50.66 36.96 -39.93
N THR A 5 -50.72 36.85 -41.27
CA THR A 5 -51.80 36.97 -42.28
C THR A 5 -51.36 36.19 -43.53
N TYR A 6 -52.29 35.64 -44.33
CA TYR A 6 -52.01 34.86 -45.55
C TYR A 6 -51.66 35.78 -46.75
N VAL A 7 -50.70 35.39 -47.60
CA VAL A 7 -50.59 35.90 -48.97
C VAL A 7 -50.43 34.73 -49.93
N MET A 8 -51.38 34.59 -50.84
CA MET A 8 -51.46 33.54 -51.86
C MET A 8 -50.85 34.06 -53.16
N PHE A 9 -49.85 33.38 -53.71
CA PHE A 9 -49.42 33.57 -55.10
C PHE A 9 -49.46 32.22 -55.84
N LEU A 10 -50.41 32.12 -56.76
CA LEU A 10 -50.46 31.06 -57.77
C LEU A 10 -49.66 31.50 -58.99
N VAL A 11 -48.63 30.73 -59.37
CA VAL A 11 -48.08 30.79 -60.72
C VAL A 11 -47.79 29.36 -61.19
N LEU A 12 -48.30 29.02 -62.38
CA LEU A 12 -48.12 27.72 -63.02
C LEU A 12 -46.92 27.77 -63.96
N PHE A 13 -46.03 26.78 -63.93
CA PHE A 13 -45.72 25.85 -65.04
C PHE A 13 -44.60 24.87 -64.62
N PRO A 14 -44.49 23.66 -65.21
CA PRO A 14 -43.73 22.56 -64.63
C PRO A 14 -42.33 22.41 -65.24
N LEU A 15 -41.30 22.30 -64.39
CA LEU A 15 -40.03 21.67 -64.77
C LEU A 15 -39.51 20.78 -63.63
N PHE A 16 -38.94 19.64 -64.04
CA PHE A 16 -38.32 18.66 -63.16
C PHE A 16 -37.25 19.30 -62.26
N TRP A 17 -37.37 19.14 -60.94
CA TRP A 17 -36.21 19.11 -60.07
C TRP A 17 -36.22 17.82 -59.26
N SER A 18 -35.50 16.82 -59.75
CA SER A 18 -35.13 15.67 -58.94
C SER A 18 -34.06 16.10 -57.95
N SER A 19 -34.45 16.51 -56.75
CA SER A 19 -33.54 16.52 -55.61
C SER A 19 -33.42 15.07 -55.10
N ALA A 20 -32.38 14.38 -55.58
CA ALA A 20 -32.03 13.07 -55.07
C ALA A 20 -31.68 13.17 -53.58
N GLN A 21 -32.65 12.91 -52.71
CA GLN A 21 -32.41 12.86 -51.28
C GLN A 21 -31.52 11.67 -50.98
N SER A 22 -30.29 11.94 -50.52
CA SER A 22 -29.35 10.92 -50.05
C SER A 22 -30.06 9.98 -49.08
N LYS A 23 -30.11 8.70 -49.42
CA LYS A 23 -30.86 7.69 -48.64
C LYS A 23 -30.14 7.25 -47.37
N ASP A 24 -28.95 7.77 -47.10
CA ASP A 24 -28.03 7.25 -46.09
C ASP A 24 -27.88 8.14 -44.84
N CYS A 25 -28.94 8.84 -44.45
CA CYS A 25 -28.99 9.54 -43.15
C CYS A 25 -29.84 8.80 -42.08
N CYS A 26 -30.57 7.73 -42.46
CA CYS A 26 -31.45 6.97 -41.54
C CYS A 26 -30.94 5.57 -41.17
N SER A 27 -29.72 5.18 -41.55
CA SER A 27 -29.14 3.86 -41.25
C SER A 27 -28.14 3.86 -40.08
N ASN A 28 -28.50 4.51 -38.96
CA ASN A 28 -27.75 4.40 -37.69
C ASN A 28 -28.66 4.36 -36.44
N ASN A 29 -29.97 4.16 -36.64
CA ASN A 29 -30.95 4.16 -35.55
C ASN A 29 -30.95 2.88 -34.69
N LYS A 30 -30.54 1.71 -35.23
CA LYS A 30 -30.50 0.45 -34.48
C LYS A 30 -29.35 0.44 -33.46
N LEU A 31 -28.14 0.79 -33.88
CA LEU A 31 -26.98 0.89 -33.00
C LEU A 31 -27.21 1.95 -31.92
N MET A 32 -27.68 3.15 -32.29
CA MET A 32 -27.96 4.21 -31.31
C MET A 32 -29.09 3.86 -30.33
N ARG A 33 -30.10 3.09 -30.75
CA ARG A 33 -31.12 2.54 -29.83
C ARG A 33 -30.52 1.50 -28.89
N SER A 34 -29.70 0.56 -29.39
CA SER A 34 -29.02 -0.43 -28.55
C SER A 34 -28.07 0.22 -27.55
N ILE A 35 -27.24 1.19 -27.98
CA ILE A 35 -26.35 1.96 -27.10
C ILE A 35 -27.17 2.72 -26.05
N LYS A 36 -28.26 3.39 -26.44
CA LYS A 36 -29.11 4.13 -25.48
C LYS A 36 -29.83 3.20 -24.50
N TYR A 37 -30.24 1.99 -24.93
CA TYR A 37 -30.76 0.97 -24.02
C TYR A 37 -29.69 0.47 -23.05
N GLN A 38 -28.48 0.15 -23.54
CA GLN A 38 -27.37 -0.28 -22.69
C GLN A 38 -26.97 0.82 -21.69
N PHE A 39 -26.90 2.08 -22.11
CA PHE A 39 -26.60 3.22 -21.26
C PHE A 39 -27.69 3.49 -20.21
N ASN A 40 -28.97 3.29 -20.56
CA ASN A 40 -30.09 3.37 -19.61
C ASN A 40 -30.23 2.13 -18.71
N LEU A 41 -29.52 1.04 -19.00
CA LEU A 41 -29.42 -0.16 -18.16
C LEU A 41 -28.16 -0.13 -17.27
N MET A 42 -27.25 0.81 -17.48
CA MET A 42 -26.21 1.14 -16.51
C MET A 42 -26.89 1.92 -15.38
N ASN A 43 -26.95 1.34 -14.18
CA ASN A 43 -27.23 2.12 -12.98
C ASN A 43 -26.11 3.16 -12.82
N PRO A 44 -26.40 4.48 -12.78
CA PRO A 44 -25.36 5.49 -12.51
C PRO A 44 -24.69 5.25 -11.15
N ASP A 45 -25.43 4.62 -10.23
CA ASP A 45 -25.02 4.29 -8.87
C ASP A 45 -24.07 3.07 -8.79
N GLU A 46 -23.86 2.34 -9.90
CA GLU A 46 -22.90 1.21 -9.99
C GLU A 46 -21.56 1.61 -10.64
N CYS A 47 -21.28 2.90 -10.82
CA CYS A 47 -19.92 3.42 -11.00
C CYS A 47 -19.34 3.90 -9.66
N GLY A 48 -19.54 3.09 -8.61
CA GLY A 48 -19.45 3.60 -7.23
C GLY A 48 -19.38 2.55 -6.12
N SER A 49 -18.90 1.32 -6.37
CA SER A 49 -18.18 0.66 -5.29
C SER A 49 -16.82 1.36 -5.18
N GLU A 50 -16.78 2.43 -4.38
CA GLU A 50 -15.58 2.64 -3.59
C GLU A 50 -15.47 1.42 -2.66
N THR A 51 -14.81 0.38 -3.18
CA THR A 51 -13.67 -0.13 -2.43
C THR A 51 -12.81 1.11 -2.18
N SER A 52 -13.05 1.77 -1.03
CA SER A 52 -12.08 2.68 -0.42
C SER A 52 -10.74 2.03 -0.68
N ASP A 53 -9.88 2.69 -1.47
CA ASP A 53 -8.65 2.04 -1.93
C ASP A 53 -7.78 1.86 -0.69
N ARG A 54 -7.93 0.68 -0.06
CA ARG A 54 -7.75 0.54 1.40
C ARG A 54 -6.26 0.52 1.65
N VAL A 55 -5.73 1.72 1.86
CA VAL A 55 -4.32 2.08 2.03
C VAL A 55 -3.58 0.94 2.72
N LYS A 56 -2.89 0.12 1.92
CA LYS A 56 -2.11 -1.01 2.43
C LYS A 56 -1.03 -0.45 3.33
N SER A 57 -0.89 -1.04 4.52
CA SER A 57 0.10 -0.55 5.48
C SER A 57 1.49 -0.94 5.06
N ALA A 58 2.43 0.00 5.10
CA ALA A 58 3.82 -0.22 4.75
C ALA A 58 4.73 0.72 5.53
N PHE A 59 5.77 0.18 6.17
CA PHE A 59 6.75 0.97 6.89
C PHE A 59 8.18 0.52 6.59
N SER A 60 9.10 1.47 6.72
CA SER A 60 10.54 1.23 6.74
C SER A 60 11.15 2.21 7.72
N ALA A 61 11.97 1.70 8.64
CA ALA A 61 12.60 2.50 9.69
C ALA A 61 14.02 2.01 9.99
N LYS A 62 14.90 2.94 10.37
CA LYS A 62 16.30 2.70 10.74
C LYS A 62 16.49 2.86 12.24
N LEU A 63 17.49 2.14 12.78
CA LEU A 63 17.93 2.34 14.15
C LEU A 63 18.49 3.76 14.31
N HIS A 64 17.96 4.50 15.30
CA HIS A 64 18.23 5.94 15.44
C HIS A 64 19.61 6.25 16.02
N LYS A 65 20.08 5.45 16.99
CA LYS A 65 21.36 5.63 17.70
C LYS A 65 21.99 4.27 17.98
N HIS A 66 23.33 4.22 18.02
CA HIS A 66 24.06 3.01 18.36
C HIS A 66 23.62 2.52 19.74
N LEU A 67 23.32 1.24 19.84
CA LEU A 67 22.96 0.58 21.07
C LEU A 67 24.19 -0.12 21.63
N SER A 68 24.36 -0.07 22.95
CA SER A 68 25.44 -0.77 23.65
C SER A 68 24.91 -1.43 24.91
N LYS A 69 25.41 -2.63 25.22
CA LYS A 69 25.04 -3.43 26.42
C LYS A 69 23.53 -3.63 26.62
N VAL A 70 22.74 -3.67 25.55
CA VAL A 70 21.29 -3.90 25.64
C VAL A 70 20.99 -5.31 26.17
N THR A 71 20.19 -5.39 27.22
CA THR A 71 19.82 -6.63 27.90
C THR A 71 18.80 -7.46 27.11
N GLN A 72 18.74 -8.76 27.41
CA GLN A 72 17.78 -9.70 26.81
C GLN A 72 16.33 -9.20 26.92
N HIS A 73 15.53 -9.52 25.91
CA HIS A 73 14.13 -9.13 25.73
C HIS A 73 13.84 -7.63 25.68
N THR A 74 14.86 -6.76 25.74
CA THR A 74 14.69 -5.32 25.51
C THR A 74 14.28 -5.06 24.07
N LYS A 75 13.21 -4.28 23.90
CA LYS A 75 12.68 -3.87 22.60
C LYS A 75 13.67 -2.93 21.88
N ILE A 76 13.86 -3.15 20.58
CA ILE A 76 14.70 -2.32 19.71
C ILE A 76 13.83 -1.27 19.02
N ILE A 77 14.16 0.00 19.20
CA ILE A 77 13.39 1.14 18.66
C ILE A 77 14.06 1.67 17.39
N PHE A 78 13.46 1.42 16.23
CA PHE A 78 13.90 1.96 14.95
C PHE A 78 13.28 3.36 14.77
N GLY A 79 13.79 4.33 15.54
CA GLY A 79 13.19 5.67 15.65
C GLY A 79 13.29 6.57 14.42
N THR A 80 14.11 6.21 13.42
CA THR A 80 14.30 7.00 12.19
C THR A 80 13.44 6.42 11.07
N VAL A 81 12.21 6.90 10.94
CA VAL A 81 11.25 6.45 9.91
C VAL A 81 11.62 6.99 8.53
N ILE A 82 11.56 6.12 7.53
CA ILE A 82 11.66 6.43 6.09
C ILE A 82 10.26 6.48 5.48
N THR A 83 9.45 5.45 5.75
CA THR A 83 8.07 5.29 5.24
C THR A 83 7.16 4.82 6.36
N ASN A 84 5.90 5.29 6.40
CA ASN A 84 4.87 4.85 7.35
C ASN A 84 3.46 4.97 6.75
N THR A 85 3.25 4.40 5.56
CA THR A 85 1.94 4.38 4.89
C THR A 85 0.91 3.65 5.76
N GLY A 86 -0.22 4.31 6.03
CA GLY A 86 -1.27 3.81 6.93
C GLY A 86 -1.00 4.00 8.42
N ASP A 87 0.08 4.71 8.80
CA ASP A 87 0.46 5.07 10.17
C ASP A 87 0.50 3.91 11.19
N ALA A 88 0.74 2.69 10.70
CA ALA A 88 0.73 1.47 11.48
C ALA A 88 2.00 1.28 12.34
N TYR A 89 3.10 1.99 12.08
CA TYR A 89 4.35 1.93 12.85
C TYR A 89 4.53 3.13 13.78
N ASP A 90 4.70 2.87 15.08
CA ASP A 90 5.05 3.88 16.07
C ASP A 90 6.57 3.92 16.29
N LYS A 91 7.19 5.00 15.81
CA LYS A 91 8.64 5.27 15.94
C LYS A 91 9.12 5.47 17.38
N THR A 92 8.23 5.79 18.31
CA THR A 92 8.59 6.05 19.72
C THR A 92 8.68 4.76 20.52
N THR A 93 7.77 3.81 20.27
CA THR A 93 7.81 2.49 20.92
C THR A 93 8.51 1.43 20.07
N GLY A 94 8.72 1.65 18.78
CA GLY A 94 9.31 0.68 17.85
C GLY A 94 8.36 -0.44 17.42
N VAL A 95 7.04 -0.23 17.56
CA VAL A 95 6.00 -1.25 17.38
C VAL A 95 5.19 -0.99 16.11
N PHE A 96 5.04 -2.03 15.27
CA PHE A 96 3.99 -2.10 14.27
C PHE A 96 2.70 -2.61 14.91
N THR A 97 1.56 -1.96 14.67
CA THR A 97 0.24 -2.41 15.10
C THR A 97 -0.64 -2.64 13.88
N SER A 98 -1.13 -3.87 13.67
CA SER A 98 -1.92 -4.20 12.49
C SER A 98 -3.25 -3.43 12.47
N PRO A 99 -3.57 -2.62 11.44
CA PRO A 99 -4.81 -1.85 11.40
C PRO A 99 -6.03 -2.66 10.96
N ARG A 100 -5.82 -3.89 10.46
CA ARG A 100 -6.87 -4.85 10.07
C ARG A 100 -6.38 -6.30 10.16
N ASP A 101 -7.28 -7.24 9.92
CA ASP A 101 -6.93 -8.61 9.61
C ASP A 101 -6.26 -8.67 8.23
N GLY A 102 -5.13 -9.37 8.11
CA GLY A 102 -4.38 -9.46 6.86
C GLY A 102 -3.10 -10.28 6.98
N THR A 103 -2.38 -10.42 5.87
CA THR A 103 -1.09 -11.11 5.81
C THR A 103 0.01 -10.10 5.52
N PHE A 104 1.05 -10.11 6.36
CA PHE A 104 2.09 -9.09 6.38
C PHE A 104 3.47 -9.72 6.22
N TYR A 105 4.30 -9.12 5.37
CA TYR A 105 5.73 -9.41 5.30
C TYR A 105 6.49 -8.51 6.27
N PHE A 106 7.50 -9.06 6.95
CA PHE A 106 8.44 -8.32 7.77
C PHE A 106 9.88 -8.72 7.46
N SER A 107 10.79 -7.76 7.44
CA SER A 107 12.24 -8.01 7.37
C SER A 107 13.01 -7.03 8.23
N TRP A 108 14.07 -7.51 8.89
CA TRP A 108 14.97 -6.66 9.65
C TRP A 108 16.42 -7.08 9.46
N THR A 109 17.26 -6.07 9.33
CA THR A 109 18.72 -6.19 9.18
C THR A 109 19.37 -5.60 10.42
N MET A 110 20.28 -6.33 11.03
CA MET A 110 21.10 -5.88 12.14
C MET A 110 22.56 -5.81 11.70
N TYR A 111 23.23 -4.69 11.99
CA TYR A 111 24.66 -4.49 11.73
C TYR A 111 25.44 -4.39 13.03
N THR A 112 26.64 -4.99 13.06
CA THR A 112 27.60 -4.90 14.16
C THR A 112 29.01 -4.62 13.64
N ASN A 113 29.77 -3.85 14.39
CA ASN A 113 31.20 -3.68 14.14
C ASN A 113 31.99 -4.95 14.55
N ALA A 114 33.29 -4.97 14.25
CA ALA A 114 34.24 -5.95 14.79
C ALA A 114 34.03 -6.22 16.29
N GLY A 115 34.00 -7.50 16.68
CA GLY A 115 33.72 -7.95 18.04
C GLY A 115 32.30 -7.72 18.57
N GLY A 116 31.43 -7.04 17.81
CA GLY A 116 30.06 -6.71 18.21
C GLY A 116 29.10 -7.88 18.16
N SER A 117 27.94 -7.76 18.82
CA SER A 117 26.90 -8.78 18.78
C SER A 117 25.54 -8.15 19.06
N CYS A 118 24.55 -8.46 18.22
CA CYS A 118 23.18 -7.98 18.32
C CYS A 118 22.19 -9.07 17.84
N PRO A 119 22.09 -10.20 18.57
CA PRO A 119 21.10 -11.23 18.28
C PRO A 119 19.70 -10.72 18.62
N THR A 120 18.78 -10.81 17.67
CA THR A 120 17.42 -10.27 17.79
C THR A 120 16.38 -11.26 17.33
N GLU A 121 15.13 -11.05 17.71
CA GLU A 121 13.99 -11.89 17.31
C GLU A 121 12.75 -11.06 17.02
N LEU A 122 11.89 -11.58 16.14
CA LEU A 122 10.56 -11.03 15.88
C LEU A 122 9.58 -11.50 16.96
N VAL A 123 8.79 -10.55 17.46
CA VAL A 123 7.85 -10.77 18.56
C VAL A 123 6.44 -10.43 18.09
N HIS A 124 5.48 -11.30 18.41
CA HIS A 124 4.05 -11.12 18.20
C HIS A 124 3.33 -11.14 19.54
N ASN A 125 2.68 -10.03 19.90
CA ASN A 125 1.92 -9.87 21.15
C ASN A 125 2.68 -10.28 22.44
N GLY A 126 4.02 -10.14 22.44
CA GLY A 126 4.90 -10.46 23.57
C GLY A 126 5.66 -11.79 23.44
N ASN A 127 5.19 -12.69 22.57
CA ASN A 127 5.77 -14.01 22.36
C ASN A 127 6.71 -14.01 21.15
N PRO A 128 7.84 -14.73 21.20
CA PRO A 128 8.73 -14.85 20.04
C PRO A 128 8.08 -15.72 18.96
N VAL A 129 8.26 -15.33 17.69
CA VAL A 129 7.66 -16.02 16.53
C VAL A 129 8.51 -17.22 16.07
N GLY A 130 9.69 -17.44 16.69
CA GLY A 130 10.68 -18.41 16.23
C GLY A 130 11.55 -17.92 15.06
N LEU A 131 11.44 -16.64 14.69
CA LEU A 131 12.28 -15.99 13.69
C LEU A 131 13.35 -15.15 14.40
N ALA A 132 14.55 -15.72 14.53
CA ALA A 132 15.71 -15.08 15.11
C ALA A 132 16.73 -14.65 14.05
N ASN A 133 17.40 -13.52 14.29
CA ASN A 133 18.48 -12.96 13.49
C ASN A 133 19.76 -13.00 14.33
N HIS A 134 20.66 -13.93 14.02
CA HIS A 134 21.87 -14.20 14.80
C HIS A 134 23.08 -13.39 14.31
N THR A 135 23.08 -12.09 14.60
CA THR A 135 24.29 -11.27 14.40
C THR A 135 25.25 -11.44 15.58
N TRP A 136 26.03 -12.52 15.60
CA TRP A 136 27.03 -12.82 16.64
C TRP A 136 28.44 -12.81 16.07
N ASN A 137 29.25 -11.80 16.42
CA ASN A 137 30.55 -11.52 15.77
C ASN A 137 31.71 -11.51 16.79
N ALA A 138 31.56 -12.22 17.91
CA ALA A 138 32.57 -12.30 18.96
C ALA A 138 33.90 -12.87 18.43
N GLY A 139 35.00 -12.17 18.66
CA GLY A 139 36.34 -12.53 18.14
C GLY A 139 36.59 -12.15 16.67
N SER A 140 35.59 -11.68 15.93
CA SER A 140 35.77 -11.23 14.55
C SER A 140 36.40 -9.84 14.46
N LYS A 141 37.32 -9.66 13.51
CA LYS A 141 37.98 -8.38 13.20
C LYS A 141 37.24 -7.54 12.15
N GLY A 142 36.22 -8.10 11.49
CA GLY A 142 35.43 -7.43 10.46
C GLY A 142 34.04 -7.05 10.97
N ASN A 143 33.40 -6.09 10.28
CA ASN A 143 31.99 -5.76 10.54
C ASN A 143 31.09 -6.86 9.95
N HIS A 144 29.90 -7.05 10.52
CA HIS A 144 28.98 -8.11 10.12
C HIS A 144 27.54 -7.60 10.09
N SER A 145 26.77 -8.05 9.11
CA SER A 145 25.35 -7.77 8.97
C SER A 145 24.59 -9.06 8.74
N SER A 146 23.45 -9.22 9.40
CA SER A 146 22.53 -10.33 9.15
C SER A 146 21.11 -9.81 9.00
N THR A 147 20.36 -10.43 8.10
CA THR A 147 18.97 -10.09 7.78
C THR A 147 18.10 -11.32 7.97
N GLN A 148 16.99 -11.16 8.66
CA GLN A 148 15.94 -12.17 8.77
C GLN A 148 14.62 -11.60 8.24
N SER A 149 13.76 -12.45 7.72
CA SER A 149 12.41 -12.08 7.31
C SER A 149 11.39 -13.17 7.65
N GLY A 150 10.12 -12.85 7.50
CA GLY A 150 9.00 -13.76 7.68
C GLY A 150 7.67 -13.17 7.20
N VAL A 151 6.68 -14.05 7.06
CA VAL A 151 5.31 -13.68 6.71
C VAL A 151 4.39 -14.13 7.84
N LEU A 152 3.51 -13.24 8.30
CA LEU A 152 2.57 -13.52 9.39
C LEU A 152 1.15 -13.13 8.99
N SER A 153 0.18 -13.98 9.32
CA SER A 153 -1.23 -13.61 9.34
C SER A 153 -1.53 -12.94 10.67
N LEU A 154 -1.95 -11.68 10.64
CA LEU A 154 -2.23 -10.85 11.82
C LEU A 154 -3.72 -10.55 11.94
N LYS A 155 -4.18 -10.41 13.18
CA LYS A 155 -5.48 -9.82 13.50
C LYS A 155 -5.36 -8.32 13.72
N LYS A 156 -6.48 -7.61 13.54
CA LYS A 156 -6.56 -6.20 13.89
C LYS A 156 -6.08 -5.97 15.34
N HIS A 157 -5.22 -4.96 15.52
CA HIS A 157 -4.55 -4.59 16.77
C HIS A 157 -3.44 -5.53 17.27
N ASP A 158 -3.08 -6.57 16.52
CA ASP A 158 -1.86 -7.34 16.80
C ASP A 158 -0.61 -6.47 16.70
N LYS A 159 0.34 -6.71 17.60
CA LYS A 159 1.56 -5.91 17.76
C LYS A 159 2.79 -6.72 17.42
N ILE A 160 3.59 -6.19 16.50
CA ILE A 160 4.86 -6.75 16.03
C ILE A 160 6.01 -5.81 16.37
N TRP A 161 7.10 -6.36 16.92
CA TRP A 161 8.35 -5.61 17.15
C TRP A 161 9.58 -6.53 17.16
N ILE A 162 10.76 -5.93 17.13
CA ILE A 162 12.04 -6.61 17.32
C ILE A 162 12.52 -6.41 18.76
N ARG A 163 13.06 -7.47 19.38
CA ARG A 163 13.74 -7.37 20.69
C ARG A 163 15.08 -8.12 20.68
N MET A 164 15.92 -7.88 21.68
CA MET A 164 17.10 -8.70 21.97
C MET A 164 16.69 -10.13 22.31
N GLU A 165 17.27 -11.12 21.63
CA GLU A 165 16.92 -12.53 21.81
C GLU A 165 17.64 -13.17 23.02
N ARG A 166 18.94 -12.88 23.23
CA ARG A 166 19.73 -13.41 24.36
C ARG A 166 20.63 -12.38 25.04
N THR A 167 21.09 -12.71 26.24
CA THR A 167 22.14 -11.98 26.96
C THR A 167 23.52 -12.14 26.30
N GLY A 168 24.46 -11.25 26.62
CA GLY A 168 25.83 -11.29 26.07
C GLY A 168 26.00 -10.61 24.70
N GLY A 169 24.92 -10.06 24.11
CA GLY A 169 24.97 -9.17 22.96
C GLY A 169 24.60 -7.72 23.33
N GLY A 170 23.92 -7.03 22.42
CA GLY A 170 23.34 -5.70 22.63
C GLY A 170 24.23 -4.54 22.17
N ASN A 171 25.24 -4.81 21.32
CA ASN A 171 26.07 -3.81 20.65
C ASN A 171 25.62 -3.69 19.18
N CYS A 172 24.52 -2.97 18.96
CA CYS A 172 23.86 -2.84 17.65
C CYS A 172 24.22 -1.50 17.01
N TYR A 173 24.74 -1.50 15.79
CA TYR A 173 25.22 -0.29 15.13
C TYR A 173 24.08 0.40 14.36
N ALA A 174 23.86 1.70 14.62
CA ALA A 174 22.95 2.54 13.87
C ALA A 174 23.58 3.09 12.57
N GLY A 175 22.83 3.92 11.86
CA GLY A 175 23.21 4.46 10.55
C GLY A 175 22.34 3.85 9.45
N GLU A 176 22.92 3.68 8.25
CA GLU A 176 22.18 3.23 7.07
C GLU A 176 21.95 1.71 7.01
N TRP A 177 22.60 0.94 7.89
CA TRP A 177 22.66 -0.53 7.78
C TRP A 177 21.61 -1.29 8.60
N THR A 178 21.24 -0.77 9.78
CA THR A 178 20.30 -1.46 10.68
C THR A 178 18.88 -0.94 10.49
N SER A 179 18.00 -1.78 9.95
CA SER A 179 16.65 -1.41 9.51
C SER A 179 15.59 -2.45 9.90
N PHE A 180 14.35 -2.01 10.03
CA PHE A 180 13.16 -2.84 10.18
C PHE A 180 12.09 -2.34 9.20
N ASN A 181 11.54 -3.27 8.44
CA ASN A 181 10.60 -3.02 7.34
C ASN A 181 9.44 -3.99 7.46
N GLY A 182 8.27 -3.58 6.98
CA GLY A 182 7.16 -4.49 6.79
C GLY A 182 6.03 -3.87 5.99
N PHE A 183 5.25 -4.71 5.34
CA PHE A 183 4.12 -4.28 4.52
C PHE A 183 3.03 -5.35 4.43
N GLU A 184 1.82 -4.90 4.16
CA GLU A 184 0.67 -5.74 3.87
C GLU A 184 0.73 -6.25 2.42
N ILE A 185 0.54 -7.57 2.24
CA ILE A 185 0.62 -8.26 0.95
C ILE A 185 -0.64 -8.02 0.11
#